data_AF-A0A0J6B7B1-F1
#
_entry.id   AF-A0A0J6B7B1-F1
#
_cell.length_a   1.000
_cell.length_b   1.000
_cell.length_c   1.000
_cell.angle_alpha   90.00
_cell.angle_beta   90.00
_cell.angle_gamma   90.00
#
_symmetry.space_group_name_H-M   'P 1'
#
loop_
_entity.id
_entity.type
_entity.pdbx_description
1 polymer ?
#
loop_
_entity_poly.entity_id
_entity_poly.type
_entity_poly.pdbx_seq_one_letter_code
_entity_poly.pdbx_strand_id
1 'polypeptide(L)'
;MTRIVQRRDRHFMDQQGRLYWINGPEHNCYLSEQRLWRRGLSFDDVLDWKQCAPSGLVSQRFASIQAACEAFDHAQVRWFQDVYLRRMGDQMAAQRSLDDYKPTAMKLAEAAGARVRRQPWLLPEPAGPVCGLPPQRSPGLEMPHPRRRRRSGLQLAQR
;
A
#
# COMPACT_ATOMS: atom_id res chain seq x y z
N MET A 1 -28.33 0.43 -2.00
CA MET A 1 -28.12 1.82 -2.47
C MET A 1 -26.62 2.05 -2.56
N THR A 2 -26.12 2.64 -3.63
CA THR A 2 -24.72 3.10 -3.70
C THR A 2 -24.59 4.34 -2.82
N ARG A 3 -23.67 4.35 -1.86
CA ARG A 3 -23.36 5.54 -1.05
C ARG A 3 -21.86 5.65 -0.83
N ILE A 4 -21.38 6.88 -0.76
CA ILE A 4 -20.04 7.21 -0.33
C ILE A 4 -19.92 6.92 1.18
N VAL A 5 -18.96 6.08 1.57
CA VAL A 5 -18.70 5.75 2.98
C VAL A 5 -17.42 6.37 3.51
N GLN A 6 -16.45 6.61 2.64
CA GLN A 6 -15.18 7.24 2.97
C GLN A 6 -14.79 8.17 1.84
N ARG A 7 -14.30 9.36 2.17
CA ARG A 7 -13.87 10.36 1.20
C ARG A 7 -12.70 11.15 1.72
N ARG A 8 -11.69 11.35 0.87
CA ARG A 8 -10.56 12.25 1.08
C ARG A 8 -10.34 13.05 -0.21
N ASP A 9 -10.62 14.34 -0.12
CA ASP A 9 -10.56 15.29 -1.24
C ASP A 9 -11.40 14.83 -2.45
N ARG A 10 -10.71 14.38 -3.50
CA ARG A 10 -11.27 13.96 -4.79
C ARG A 10 -11.31 12.44 -4.94
N HIS A 11 -11.07 11.71 -3.87
CA HIS A 11 -11.10 10.25 -3.86
C HIS A 11 -12.17 9.79 -2.87
N PHE A 12 -12.92 8.76 -3.23
CA PHE A 12 -13.91 8.20 -2.33
C PHE A 12 -14.11 6.70 -2.57
N MET A 13 -14.63 6.04 -1.55
CA MET A 13 -14.97 4.63 -1.57
C MET A 13 -16.46 4.46 -1.30
N ASP A 14 -17.08 3.50 -1.99
CA ASP A 14 -18.49 3.15 -1.76
C ASP A 14 -18.66 2.03 -0.74
N GLN A 15 -19.92 1.73 -0.40
CA GLN A 15 -20.30 0.65 0.52
C GLN A 15 -19.80 -0.75 0.09
N GLN A 16 -19.49 -0.95 -1.19
CA GLN A 16 -18.99 -2.22 -1.74
C GLN A 16 -17.45 -2.25 -1.75
N GLY A 17 -16.78 -1.22 -1.24
CA GLY A 17 -15.33 -1.11 -1.25
C GLY A 17 -14.75 -0.71 -2.61
N ARG A 18 -15.56 -0.23 -3.55
CA ARG A 18 -15.09 0.26 -4.85
C ARG A 18 -14.56 1.67 -4.71
N LEU A 19 -13.44 1.92 -5.37
CA LEU A 19 -12.73 3.19 -5.30
C LEU A 19 -13.04 4.06 -6.52
N TYR A 20 -13.24 5.35 -6.30
CA TYR A 20 -13.55 6.32 -7.34
C TYR A 20 -12.72 7.59 -7.17
N TRP A 21 -12.33 8.17 -8.31
CA TRP A 21 -11.63 9.44 -8.41
C TRP A 21 -12.47 10.47 -9.14
N ILE A 22 -12.44 11.71 -8.65
CA ILE A 22 -13.08 12.89 -9.24
C ILE A 22 -12.02 13.65 -10.05
N ASN A 23 -12.11 13.54 -11.37
CA ASN A 23 -11.16 14.11 -12.31
C ASN A 23 -11.66 15.44 -12.89
N GLY A 24 -10.74 16.24 -13.42
CA GLY A 24 -11.06 17.49 -14.11
C GLY A 24 -11.18 18.70 -13.17
N PRO A 25 -11.45 19.89 -13.73
CA PRO A 25 -11.68 21.11 -12.94
C PRO A 25 -12.97 21.04 -12.13
N GLU A 26 -13.08 21.88 -11.10
CA GLU A 26 -14.19 21.85 -10.15
C GLU A 26 -15.57 22.03 -10.80
N HIS A 27 -15.67 22.90 -11.82
CA HIS A 27 -16.90 23.21 -12.54
C HIS A 27 -17.15 22.34 -13.79
N ASN A 28 -16.29 21.35 -14.05
CA ASN A 28 -16.43 20.43 -15.17
C ASN A 28 -15.67 19.14 -14.86
N CYS A 29 -16.17 18.40 -13.88
CA CYS A 29 -15.53 17.19 -13.36
C CYS A 29 -16.25 15.93 -13.83
N TYR A 30 -15.59 14.79 -13.69
CA TYR A 30 -16.19 13.48 -13.94
C TYR A 30 -15.61 12.44 -12.98
N LEU A 31 -16.37 11.38 -12.73
CA LEU A 31 -15.99 10.25 -11.90
C LEU A 31 -15.28 9.19 -12.76
N SER A 32 -14.26 8.55 -12.19
CA SER A 32 -13.65 7.35 -12.77
C SER A 32 -13.50 6.29 -11.69
N GLU A 33 -13.87 5.05 -12.02
CA GLU A 33 -13.65 3.91 -11.12
C GLU A 33 -12.19 3.46 -11.19
N GLN A 34 -11.67 3.09 -10.03
CA GLN A 34 -10.32 2.58 -9.84
C GLN A 34 -10.38 1.14 -9.34
N ARG A 35 -9.58 0.29 -9.97
CA ARG A 35 -9.36 -1.10 -9.57
C ARG A 35 -8.22 -1.14 -8.57
N LEU A 36 -8.50 -1.67 -7.38
CA LEU A 36 -7.47 -1.93 -6.37
C LEU A 36 -6.53 -3.03 -6.86
N TRP A 37 -5.22 -2.85 -6.68
CA TRP A 37 -4.26 -3.90 -7.00
C TRP A 37 -4.20 -5.01 -5.97
N ARG A 38 -4.42 -4.64 -4.70
CA ARG A 38 -4.29 -5.53 -3.56
C ARG A 38 -5.55 -5.45 -2.72
N ARG A 39 -5.93 -6.57 -2.14
CA ARG A 39 -7.04 -6.67 -1.18
C ARG A 39 -6.51 -6.40 0.23
N GLY A 40 -7.41 -6.05 1.14
CA GLY A 40 -7.08 -5.87 2.56
C GLY A 40 -6.36 -4.56 2.89
N LEU A 41 -6.18 -3.65 1.93
CA LEU A 41 -5.66 -2.31 2.19
C LEU A 41 -6.77 -1.39 2.66
N SER A 42 -6.45 -0.52 3.63
CA SER A 42 -7.33 0.57 4.02
C SER A 42 -7.42 1.61 2.89
N PHE A 43 -8.46 2.46 2.92
CA PHE A 43 -8.61 3.55 1.97
C PHE A 43 -7.38 4.48 1.95
N ASP A 44 -6.87 4.86 3.13
CA ASP A 44 -5.66 5.67 3.23
C ASP A 44 -4.42 4.96 2.69
N ASP A 45 -4.27 3.65 2.94
CA ASP A 45 -3.17 2.88 2.34
C ASP A 45 -3.21 2.92 0.82
N VAL A 46 -4.40 2.78 0.24
CA VAL A 46 -4.55 2.82 -1.21
C VAL A 46 -4.14 4.17 -1.78
N LEU A 47 -4.53 5.28 -1.13
CA LEU A 47 -4.19 6.62 -1.59
C LEU A 47 -2.72 6.95 -1.38
N ASP A 48 -2.19 6.65 -0.19
CA ASP A 48 -0.81 6.97 0.17
C ASP A 48 0.16 6.18 -0.70
N TRP A 49 -0.10 4.88 -0.90
CA TRP A 49 0.75 3.98 -1.68
C TRP A 49 0.30 3.84 -3.14
N LYS A 50 -0.67 4.64 -3.59
CA LYS A 50 -1.23 4.64 -4.97
C LYS A 50 -1.54 3.22 -5.48
N GLN A 51 -2.16 2.37 -4.66
CA GLN A 51 -2.39 0.94 -4.95
C GLN A 51 -3.63 0.69 -5.83
N CYS A 52 -3.75 1.43 -6.91
CA CYS A 52 -4.88 1.31 -7.83
C CYS A 52 -4.52 1.69 -9.27
N ALA A 53 -5.35 1.23 -10.20
CA ALA A 53 -5.29 1.57 -11.60
C ALA A 53 -6.70 1.87 -12.15
N PRO A 54 -6.83 2.68 -13.21
CA PRO A 54 -8.14 2.96 -13.80
C PRO A 54 -8.80 1.68 -14.29
N SER A 55 -10.10 1.50 -14.01
CA SER A 55 -10.85 0.34 -14.54
C SER A 55 -11.32 0.56 -15.98
N GLY A 56 -11.26 1.80 -16.45
CA GLY A 56 -11.87 2.27 -17.70
C GLY A 56 -13.34 2.66 -17.57
N LEU A 57 -13.95 2.53 -16.39
CA LEU A 57 -15.32 3.02 -16.18
C LEU A 57 -15.29 4.51 -15.79
N VAL A 58 -15.97 5.34 -16.57
CA VAL A 58 -16.05 6.80 -16.37
C VAL A 58 -17.49 7.28 -16.42
N SER A 59 -17.81 8.38 -15.74
CA SER A 59 -19.15 8.95 -15.74
C SER A 59 -19.38 9.98 -16.84
N GLN A 60 -20.61 10.48 -16.93
CA GLN A 60 -20.88 11.80 -17.51
C GLN A 60 -20.11 12.91 -16.77
N ARG A 61 -20.04 14.09 -17.39
CA ARG A 61 -19.52 15.31 -16.74
C ARG A 61 -20.56 15.92 -15.79
N PHE A 62 -20.07 16.57 -14.74
CA PHE A 62 -20.86 17.27 -13.74
C PHE A 62 -20.41 18.72 -13.62
N ALA A 63 -21.39 19.59 -13.33
CA ALA A 63 -21.17 21.02 -13.17
C ALA A 63 -20.44 21.39 -11.87
N SER A 64 -20.36 20.46 -10.91
CA SER A 64 -19.58 20.63 -9.69
C SER A 64 -19.20 19.27 -9.08
N ILE A 65 -18.18 19.28 -8.21
CA ILE A 65 -17.82 18.11 -7.38
C ILE A 65 -18.99 17.67 -6.51
N GLN A 66 -19.73 18.62 -5.94
CA GLN A 66 -20.92 18.34 -5.14
C GLN A 66 -21.98 17.60 -5.95
N ALA A 67 -22.29 18.08 -7.16
CA ALA A 67 -23.26 17.42 -8.04
C ALA A 67 -22.83 16.00 -8.43
N ALA A 68 -21.52 15.76 -8.62
CA ALA A 68 -20.99 14.44 -8.88
C ALA A 68 -21.20 13.48 -7.69
N CYS A 69 -20.93 13.95 -6.46
CA CYS A 69 -21.13 13.17 -5.23
C CYS A 69 -22.63 12.87 -5.00
N GLU A 70 -23.49 13.87 -5.13
CA GLU A 70 -24.95 13.70 -4.97
C GLU A 70 -25.49 12.69 -6.01
N ALA A 71 -25.09 12.84 -7.28
CA ALA A 71 -25.49 11.89 -8.31
C ALA A 71 -25.02 10.46 -7.99
N PHE A 72 -23.84 10.29 -7.39
CA PHE A 72 -23.34 8.99 -6.95
C PHE A 72 -24.19 8.38 -5.83
N ASP A 73 -24.45 9.15 -4.77
CA ASP A 73 -25.25 8.73 -3.60
C ASP A 73 -26.72 8.42 -3.96
N HIS A 74 -27.23 9.07 -5.00
CA HIS A 74 -28.59 8.85 -5.51
C HIS A 74 -28.65 7.84 -6.67
N ALA A 75 -27.54 7.18 -7.03
CA ALA A 75 -27.46 6.22 -8.13
C ALA A 75 -27.91 6.78 -9.50
N GLN A 76 -27.62 8.06 -9.75
CA GLN A 76 -27.96 8.80 -10.98
C GLN A 76 -26.77 8.96 -11.94
N VAL A 77 -25.66 8.25 -11.68
CA VAL A 77 -24.48 8.27 -12.54
C VAL A 77 -24.70 7.39 -13.77
N ARG A 78 -24.45 7.95 -14.95
CA ARG A 78 -24.38 7.22 -16.22
C ARG A 78 -22.95 6.84 -16.46
N TRP A 79 -22.69 5.53 -16.54
CA TRP A 79 -21.36 5.00 -16.73
C TRP A 79 -21.08 4.67 -18.20
N PHE A 80 -19.86 4.95 -18.62
CA PHE A 80 -19.35 4.70 -19.95
C PHE A 80 -18.02 3.96 -19.85
N GLN A 81 -17.72 3.16 -20.87
CA GLN A 81 -16.46 2.45 -20.97
C GLN A 81 -15.47 3.27 -21.82
N ASP A 82 -14.42 3.76 -21.18
CA ASP A 82 -13.26 4.34 -21.84
C ASP A 82 -12.23 3.22 -22.13
N VAL A 83 -12.05 2.93 -23.43
CA VAL A 83 -11.15 1.86 -23.89
C VAL A 83 -9.68 2.21 -23.66
N TYR A 84 -9.31 3.48 -23.73
CA TYR A 84 -7.94 3.92 -23.50
C TYR A 84 -7.55 3.76 -22.04
N LEU A 85 -8.37 4.27 -21.12
CA LEU A 85 -8.16 4.12 -19.68
C LEU A 85 -8.22 2.65 -19.26
N ARG A 86 -9.08 1.84 -19.88
CA ARG A 86 -9.09 0.40 -19.64
C ARG A 86 -7.74 -0.23 -19.97
N ARG A 87 -7.23 0.02 -21.18
CA ARG A 87 -5.95 -0.53 -21.65
C ARG A 87 -4.78 -0.04 -20.79
N MET A 88 -4.78 1.24 -20.43
CA MET A 88 -3.79 1.81 -19.51
C MET A 88 -3.82 1.08 -18.17
N GLY A 89 -4.99 0.89 -17.58
CA GLY A 89 -5.11 0.20 -16.30
C GLY A 89 -4.67 -1.26 -16.35
N ASP A 90 -4.95 -1.95 -17.45
CA ASP A 90 -4.51 -3.33 -17.67
C ASP A 90 -2.98 -3.41 -17.86
N GLN A 91 -2.37 -2.42 -18.53
CA GLN A 91 -0.91 -2.30 -18.64
C GLN A 91 -0.24 -2.02 -17.28
N MET A 92 -0.79 -1.08 -16.50
CA MET A 92 -0.31 -0.80 -15.14
C MET A 92 -0.39 -2.04 -14.26
N ALA A 93 -1.46 -2.83 -14.39
CA ALA A 93 -1.61 -4.07 -13.64
C ALA A 93 -0.61 -5.15 -14.07
N ALA A 94 -0.28 -5.24 -15.37
CA ALA A 94 0.69 -6.20 -15.90
C ALA A 94 2.14 -5.84 -15.52
N GLN A 95 2.46 -4.55 -15.43
CA GLN A 95 3.80 -4.06 -15.13
C GLN A 95 4.07 -3.89 -13.64
N ARG A 96 3.08 -4.08 -12.77
CA ARG A 96 3.24 -3.85 -11.33
C ARG A 96 4.28 -4.79 -10.70
N SER A 97 5.27 -4.20 -10.04
CA SER A 97 6.22 -4.88 -9.14
C SER A 97 5.79 -4.73 -7.68
N LEU A 98 6.42 -5.52 -6.82
CA LEU A 98 6.32 -5.37 -5.37
C LEU A 98 6.87 -4.02 -4.88
N ASP A 99 7.86 -3.48 -5.58
CA ASP A 99 8.57 -2.25 -5.20
C ASP A 99 8.13 -0.98 -5.93
N ASP A 100 7.25 -1.12 -6.94
CA ASP A 100 7.00 -0.04 -7.91
C ASP A 100 6.33 1.21 -7.32
N TYR A 101 5.67 1.07 -6.19
CA TYR A 101 4.83 2.13 -5.64
C TYR A 101 5.25 2.50 -4.24
N LYS A 102 6.52 2.89 -4.08
CA LYS A 102 6.96 3.67 -2.92
C LYS A 102 6.72 5.16 -3.18
N PRO A 103 5.89 5.85 -2.37
CA PRO A 103 5.62 7.28 -2.54
C PRO A 103 6.91 8.09 -2.52
N THR A 104 7.00 9.13 -3.35
CA THR A 104 8.21 9.99 -3.44
C THR A 104 8.62 10.51 -2.07
N ALA A 105 7.66 10.94 -1.25
CA ALA A 105 7.93 11.38 0.13
C ALA A 105 8.62 10.30 0.97
N MET A 106 8.24 9.03 0.82
CA MET A 106 8.87 7.92 1.52
C MET A 106 10.24 7.56 0.92
N LYS A 107 10.45 7.71 -0.39
CA LYS A 107 11.79 7.55 -1.00
C LYS A 107 12.75 8.61 -0.45
N LEU A 108 12.30 9.86 -0.39
CA LEU A 108 13.10 10.99 0.14
C LEU A 108 13.39 10.84 1.63
N ALA A 109 12.40 10.42 2.43
CA ALA A 109 12.59 10.18 3.86
C ALA A 109 13.59 9.04 4.12
N GLU A 110 13.53 7.95 3.37
CA GLU A 110 14.51 6.85 3.49
C GLU A 110 15.91 7.31 3.09
N ALA A 111 16.05 8.06 1.99
CA ALA A 111 17.33 8.63 1.57
C ALA A 111 17.93 9.58 2.63
N ALA A 112 17.08 10.25 3.41
CA ALA A 112 17.48 11.08 4.54
C ALA A 112 17.77 10.30 5.83
N GLY A 113 17.73 8.95 5.80
CA GLY A 113 17.95 8.09 6.96
C GLY A 113 16.77 8.05 7.96
N ALA A 114 15.62 8.62 7.59
CA ALA A 114 14.44 8.61 8.45
C ALA A 114 13.75 7.23 8.43
N ARG A 115 13.09 6.89 9.55
CA ARG A 115 12.28 5.68 9.62
C ARG A 115 11.03 5.86 8.76
N VAL A 116 10.93 5.08 7.68
CA VAL A 116 9.77 5.08 6.79
C VAL A 116 8.77 3.99 7.16
N ARG A 117 7.49 4.28 6.93
CA ARG A 117 6.43 3.27 7.01
C ARG A 117 6.74 2.16 6.00
N ARG A 118 6.63 0.90 6.42
CA ARG A 118 6.77 -0.25 5.51
C ARG A 118 5.51 -0.40 4.66
N GLN A 119 5.67 -1.01 3.50
CA GLN A 119 4.57 -1.34 2.62
C GLN A 119 3.55 -2.24 3.36
N PRO A 120 2.27 -1.85 3.44
CA PRO A 120 1.28 -2.56 4.26
C PRO A 120 0.99 -3.99 3.78
N TRP A 121 1.25 -4.28 2.51
CA TRP A 121 1.07 -5.63 1.94
C TRP A 121 2.29 -6.56 2.09
N LEU A 122 3.41 -6.08 2.63
CA LEU A 122 4.59 -6.91 2.94
C LEU A 122 4.58 -7.44 4.37
N LEU A 123 3.56 -7.09 5.16
CA LEU A 123 3.48 -7.50 6.56
C LEU A 123 2.83 -8.88 6.68
N PRO A 124 3.45 -9.83 7.40
CA PRO A 124 2.72 -10.61 8.38
C PRO A 124 2.57 -9.75 9.64
N GLU A 125 1.35 -9.55 10.15
CA GLU A 125 1.13 -9.03 11.52
C GLU A 125 0.39 -10.14 12.30
N PRO A 126 0.77 -10.45 13.55
CA PRO A 126 0.98 -9.44 14.58
C PRO A 126 2.39 -9.45 15.20
N ALA A 127 2.76 -8.30 15.76
CA ALA A 127 3.80 -8.10 16.78
C ALA A 127 4.36 -9.41 17.38
N GLY A 128 5.53 -9.84 16.92
CA GLY A 128 6.42 -10.60 17.79
C GLY A 128 6.64 -9.78 19.07
N PRO A 129 6.79 -10.42 20.23
CA PRO A 129 6.78 -9.73 21.52
C PRO A 129 7.74 -8.54 21.46
N VAL A 130 7.20 -7.35 21.68
CA VAL A 130 7.99 -6.15 21.89
C VAL A 130 8.67 -6.35 23.23
N CYS A 131 9.86 -6.96 23.23
CA CYS A 131 10.74 -6.91 24.38
C CYS A 131 11.05 -5.43 24.57
N GLY A 132 10.36 -4.78 25.51
CA GLY A 132 10.52 -3.38 25.92
C GLY A 132 11.87 -3.13 26.61
N LEU A 133 12.94 -3.69 26.06
CA LEU A 133 14.29 -3.45 26.55
C LEU A 133 14.79 -2.15 25.91
N PRO A 134 15.19 -1.15 26.71
CA PRO A 134 15.85 0.03 26.19
C PRO A 134 17.14 -0.39 25.46
N PRO A 135 17.64 0.41 24.50
CA PRO A 135 18.85 0.08 23.77
C PRO A 135 20.00 -0.06 24.77
N GLN A 136 20.49 -1.29 24.96
CA GLN A 136 21.75 -1.50 25.66
C GLN A 136 22.84 -0.81 24.82
N ARG A 137 23.36 0.30 25.36
CA ARG A 137 24.70 0.75 24.99
C ARG A 137 25.64 -0.40 25.37
N SER A 138 26.14 -1.13 24.38
CA SER A 138 27.13 -2.18 24.59
C SER A 138 28.43 -1.53 25.12
N PRO A 139 28.92 -1.88 26.32
CA PRO A 139 30.36 -1.96 26.51
C PRO A 139 30.79 -3.34 25.99
N GLY A 140 31.85 -3.37 25.19
CA GLY A 140 32.42 -4.62 24.68
C GLY A 140 32.61 -5.64 25.80
N LEU A 141 31.93 -6.77 25.67
CA LEU A 141 32.21 -7.98 26.42
C LEU A 141 32.46 -9.06 25.38
N GLU A 142 33.76 -9.29 25.11
CA GLU A 142 34.23 -10.45 24.40
C GLU A 142 33.60 -11.69 25.00
N MET A 143 32.76 -12.37 24.23
CA MET A 143 32.22 -13.65 24.61
C MET A 143 33.25 -14.71 24.18
N PRO A 144 33.95 -15.39 25.10
CA PRO A 144 34.93 -16.38 24.71
C PRO A 144 34.23 -17.56 24.04
N HIS A 145 34.60 -17.84 22.79
CA HIS A 145 34.15 -19.02 22.05
C HIS A 145 34.28 -20.30 22.89
N PRO A 146 33.27 -21.20 22.89
CA PRO A 146 33.39 -22.47 23.57
C PRO A 146 34.53 -23.27 22.93
N ARG A 147 35.59 -23.49 23.72
CA ARG A 147 36.75 -24.30 23.38
C ARG A 147 36.29 -25.67 22.90
N ARG A 148 36.55 -25.95 21.62
CA ARG A 148 36.44 -27.28 21.01
C ARG A 148 37.29 -28.24 21.85
N ARG A 149 36.64 -29.16 22.58
CA ARG A 149 37.31 -30.20 23.38
C ARG A 149 38.22 -31.03 22.46
N ARG A 150 39.54 -30.79 22.53
CA ARG A 150 40.53 -31.73 22.00
C ARG A 150 40.42 -33.03 22.81
N ARG A 151 39.98 -34.12 22.18
CA ARG A 151 40.19 -35.47 22.72
C ARG A 151 41.68 -35.80 22.56
N SER A 152 42.47 -35.53 23.59
CA SER A 152 43.77 -36.15 23.79
C SER A 152 43.55 -37.47 24.54
N GLY A 153 43.54 -38.58 23.81
CA GLY A 153 43.72 -39.92 24.37
C GLY A 153 45.12 -40.39 24.00
N LEU A 154 46.08 -40.19 24.90
CA LEU A 154 47.42 -40.76 24.81
C LEU A 154 47.39 -42.18 25.40
N GLN A 155 47.75 -43.14 24.53
CA GLN A 155 48.51 -44.38 24.73
C GLN A 155 48.49 -45.13 26.09
N LEU A 156 48.26 -46.44 25.99
CA LEU A 156 48.94 -47.55 26.70
C LEU A 156 48.69 -48.81 25.84
N ALA A 157 49.64 -49.31 25.03
CA ALA A 157 50.80 -50.16 25.35
C ALA A 157 50.52 -51.66 25.12
N GLN A 158 51.18 -52.20 24.07
CA GLN A 158 51.81 -53.52 23.90
C GLN A 158 51.17 -54.77 24.54
N ARG A 159 50.87 -55.77 23.68
CA ARG A 159 51.69 -56.98 23.49
C ARG A 159 51.34 -57.68 22.18
#